data_AF-A0A7C6Y5E8-F1
#
_entry.id   AF-A0A7C6Y5E8-F1
#
_cell.length_a   1.000
_cell.length_b   1.000
_cell.length_c   1.000
_cell.angle_alpha   90.00
_cell.angle_beta   90.00
_cell.angle_gamma   90.00
#
_symmetry.space_group_name_H-M   'P 1'
#
loop_
_entity.id
_entity.type
_entity.pdbx_description
1 polymer ?
#
loop_
_entity_poly.entity_id
_entity_poly.type
_entity_poly.pdbx_seq_one_letter_code
_entity_poly.pdbx_strand_id
1 'polypeptide(L)'
;MGAFVIGIIFITLYFIEHTFSFKLAIEWLSIITISGFIGSILDSYLGVLLQVKYKDLKSGKIAEIITNTEQFILISGKKKITNNAVNFIMVLTISLATYIFLVM
;
A
#
# COMPACT_ATOMS: atom_id res chain seq x y z
N MET A 1 -1.07 -10.55 -2.10
CA MET A 1 -0.01 -11.34 -2.77
C MET A 1 1.37 -10.72 -2.63
N GLY A 2 1.56 -9.40 -2.83
CA GLY A 2 2.87 -8.75 -2.71
C GLY A 2 3.61 -9.04 -1.40
N ALA A 3 2.96 -8.88 -0.25
CA ALA A 3 3.57 -9.14 1.06
C ALA A 3 4.07 -10.58 1.26
N PHE A 4 3.33 -11.56 0.74
CA PHE A 4 3.72 -12.97 0.80
C PHE A 4 4.99 -13.24 -0.03
N VAL A 5 5.07 -12.66 -1.24
CA VAL A 5 6.26 -12.73 -2.09
C VAL A 5 7.46 -12.06 -1.40
N ILE A 6 7.26 -10.89 -0.78
CA ILE A 6 8.29 -10.20 0.02
C ILE A 6 8.77 -11.11 1.17
N GLY A 7 7.86 -11.78 1.86
CA GLY A 7 8.20 -12.73 2.93
C GLY A 7 9.07 -13.90 2.45
N ILE A 8 8.74 -14.50 1.30
CA ILE A 8 9.54 -15.58 0.70
C ILE A 8 10.94 -15.09 0.34
N ILE A 9 11.04 -13.92 -0.31
CA ILE A 9 12.33 -13.33 -0.70
C ILE A 9 13.17 -13.03 0.55
N PHE A 10 12.58 -12.41 1.58
CA PHE A 10 13.24 -12.12 2.84
C PHE A 10 13.80 -13.37 3.51
N ILE A 11 12.98 -14.41 3.64
CA ILE A 11 13.39 -15.69 4.26
C ILE A 11 14.51 -16.35 3.48
N THR A 12 14.41 -16.35 2.14
CA THR A 12 15.43 -16.92 1.27
C THR A 12 16.76 -16.19 1.46
N LEU A 13 16.76 -14.86 1.44
CA LEU A 13 17.97 -14.05 1.64
C LEU A 13 18.54 -14.20 3.05
N TYR A 14 17.69 -14.25 4.07
CA TYR A 14 18.12 -14.36 5.47
C TYR A 14 18.86 -15.68 5.73
N PHE A 15 18.34 -16.80 5.22
CA PHE A 15 18.94 -18.13 5.41
C PHE A 15 20.05 -18.49 4.43
N ILE A 16 20.40 -17.60 3.48
CA ILE A 16 21.69 -17.69 2.77
C ILE A 16 22.84 -17.39 3.74
N GLU A 17 22.66 -16.41 4.62
CA GLU A 17 23.69 -15.92 5.55
C GLU A 17 23.60 -16.55 6.95
N HIS A 18 22.45 -17.15 7.30
CA HIS A 18 22.17 -17.69 8.64
C HIS A 18 21.72 -19.15 8.59
N THR A 19 21.86 -19.86 9.72
CA THR A 19 21.41 -21.26 9.84
C THR A 19 19.89 -21.36 9.72
N PHE A 20 19.42 -22.33 8.93
CA PHE A 20 18.00 -22.54 8.72
C PHE A 20 17.28 -22.98 10.00
N SER A 21 16.25 -22.23 10.38
CA SER A 21 15.35 -22.57 11.48
C SER A 21 13.90 -22.50 11.00
N PHE A 22 13.24 -23.65 10.96
CA PHE A 22 11.86 -23.76 10.48
C PHE A 22 10.87 -22.90 11.29
N LYS A 23 11.05 -22.87 12.62
CA LYS A 23 10.23 -22.05 13.52
C LYS A 23 10.36 -20.57 13.16
N LEU A 24 11.61 -20.10 13.01
CA LEU A 24 11.90 -18.71 12.69
C LEU A 24 11.38 -18.33 11.29
N ALA A 25 11.50 -19.24 10.32
CA ALA A 25 10.97 -19.05 8.97
C ALA A 25 9.46 -18.81 8.97
N ILE A 26 8.68 -19.64 9.68
CA ILE A 26 7.23 -19.49 9.77
C ILE A 26 6.85 -18.21 10.50
N GLU A 27 7.56 -17.89 11.58
CA GLU A 27 7.31 -16.68 12.38
C GLU A 27 7.47 -15.43 11.52
N TRP A 28 8.61 -15.28 10.85
CA TRP A 28 8.85 -14.14 9.95
C TRP A 28 7.88 -14.12 8.76
N LEU A 29 7.59 -15.26 8.15
CA LEU A 29 6.64 -15.32 7.03
C LEU A 29 5.26 -14.83 7.46
N SER A 30 4.81 -15.28 8.63
CA SER A 30 3.50 -14.92 9.19
C SER A 30 3.45 -13.44 9.54
N ILE A 31 4.48 -12.92 10.23
CA ILE A 31 4.56 -11.50 10.59
C ILE A 31 4.54 -10.63 9.32
N ILE A 32 5.37 -10.92 8.32
CA ILE A 32 5.45 -10.14 7.09
C ILE A 32 4.13 -10.21 6.32
N THR A 33 3.52 -11.39 6.21
CA THR A 33 2.28 -11.57 5.45
C THR A 33 1.10 -10.87 6.11
N ILE A 34 0.93 -11.02 7.43
CA ILE A 34 -0.15 -10.37 8.19
C ILE A 34 0.06 -8.85 8.19
N SER A 35 1.27 -8.37 8.45
CA SER A 35 1.57 -6.94 8.46
C SER A 35 1.32 -6.31 7.10
N GLY A 36 1.76 -6.96 6.02
CA GLY A 36 1.51 -6.46 4.66
C GLY A 36 0.04 -6.56 4.23
N PHE A 37 -0.72 -7.53 4.76
CA PHE A 37 -2.17 -7.59 4.57
C PHE A 37 -2.88 -6.42 5.25
N ILE A 38 -2.57 -6.15 6.53
CA ILE A 38 -3.10 -5.00 7.26
C ILE A 38 -2.71 -3.70 6.56
N GLY A 39 -1.45 -3.58 6.13
CA GLY A 39 -0.98 -2.43 5.36
C GLY A 39 -1.78 -2.21 4.08
N SER A 40 -2.13 -3.27 3.34
CA SER A 40 -2.95 -3.16 2.12
C SER A 40 -4.40 -2.73 2.39
N ILE A 41 -4.96 -3.08 3.55
CA ILE A 41 -6.28 -2.61 3.98
C ILE A 41 -6.21 -1.11 4.28
N LEU A 42 -5.20 -0.67 5.04
CA LEU A 42 -5.00 0.74 5.36
C LEU A 42 -4.76 1.57 4.10
N ASP A 43 -3.97 1.05 3.16
CA ASP A 43 -3.72 1.67 1.86
C ASP A 43 -4.99 1.84 1.04
N SER A 44 -5.82 0.79 0.98
CA SER A 44 -7.12 0.87 0.32
C SER A 44 -8.07 1.87 0.99
N TYR A 45 -8.08 1.93 2.32
CA TYR A 45 -8.91 2.86 3.09
C TYR A 45 -8.48 4.32 2.87
N LEU A 46 -7.18 4.59 2.97
CA LEU A 46 -6.61 5.92 2.74
C LEU A 46 -6.73 6.34 1.28
N GLY A 47 -6.57 5.40 0.34
CA GLY A 47 -6.84 5.62 -1.08
C GLY A 47 -8.28 6.07 -1.30
N VAL A 48 -9.27 5.40 -0.72
CA VAL A 48 -10.67 5.82 -0.87
C VAL A 48 -10.94 7.24 -0.34
N LEU A 49 -10.28 7.62 0.77
CA LEU A 49 -10.48 8.92 1.42
C LEU A 49 -9.73 10.07 0.75
N LEU A 50 -8.48 9.84 0.34
CA LEU A 50 -7.57 10.89 -0.11
C LEU A 50 -7.52 11.01 -1.63
N GLN A 51 -7.70 9.89 -2.34
CA GLN A 51 -7.58 9.84 -3.79
C GLN A 51 -8.77 10.50 -4.48
N VAL A 52 -8.47 11.26 -5.54
CA VAL A 52 -9.48 11.86 -6.40
C VAL A 52 -10.37 10.80 -7.04
N LYS A 53 -11.69 10.99 -6.92
CA LYS A 53 -12.69 10.18 -7.62
C LYS A 53 -13.71 11.09 -8.29
N TYR A 54 -14.00 10.78 -9.53
CA TYR A 54 -15.01 11.45 -10.33
C TYR A 54 -16.15 10.48 -10.63
N LYS A 55 -17.36 11.00 -10.77
CA LYS A 55 -18.53 10.26 -11.22
C LYS A 55 -18.95 10.78 -12.59
N ASP A 56 -19.07 9.88 -13.56
CA ASP A 56 -19.64 10.17 -14.86
C ASP A 56 -21.14 10.46 -14.70
N LEU A 57 -21.58 11.61 -15.21
CA LEU A 57 -22.98 12.03 -15.19
C LEU A 57 -23.87 11.18 -16.10
N LYS A 58 -23.33 10.57 -17.16
CA LYS A 58 -24.11 9.75 -18.11
C LYS A 58 -24.26 8.31 -17.66
N SER A 59 -23.15 7.66 -17.29
CA SER A 59 -23.16 6.24 -16.92
C SER A 59 -23.24 5.99 -15.42
N GLY A 60 -23.03 7.00 -14.59
CA GLY A 60 -22.93 6.86 -13.13
C GLY A 60 -21.66 6.16 -12.65
N LYS A 61 -20.75 5.77 -13.54
CA LYS A 61 -19.50 5.08 -13.22
C LYS A 61 -18.53 6.00 -12.49
N ILE A 62 -17.76 5.41 -11.57
CA ILE A 62 -16.70 6.10 -10.85
C ILE A 62 -15.39 5.93 -11.62
N ALA A 63 -14.70 7.03 -11.90
CA ALA A 63 -13.43 7.07 -12.59
C ALA A 63 -12.43 7.94 -11.83
N GLU A 64 -11.17 7.51 -11.81
CA GLU A 64 -10.08 8.24 -11.15
C GLU A 64 -9.35 9.17 -12.13
N ILE A 65 -9.45 8.86 -13.42
CA ILE A 65 -8.89 9.63 -14.53
C ILE A 65 -10.04 10.02 -15.45
N ILE A 66 -10.10 11.30 -15.80
CA ILE A 66 -11.12 11.85 -16.69
C ILE A 66 -10.45 12.51 -17.89
N THR A 67 -11.03 12.32 -19.07
CA THR A 67 -10.58 12.95 -20.32
C THR A 67 -11.38 14.20 -20.66
N ASN A 68 -12.65 14.25 -20.24
CA ASN A 68 -13.54 15.40 -20.43
C ASN A 68 -14.07 15.86 -19.07
N THR A 69 -13.93 17.14 -18.73
CA THR A 69 -14.36 17.66 -17.42
C THR A 69 -15.86 17.92 -17.34
N GLU A 70 -16.54 18.16 -18.46
CA GLU A 70 -17.98 18.49 -18.47
C GLU A 70 -18.87 17.27 -18.17
N GLN A 71 -18.36 16.07 -18.39
CA GLN A 71 -19.11 14.82 -18.19
C GLN A 71 -18.92 14.22 -16.79
N PHE A 72 -18.05 14.80 -15.97
CA PHE A 72 -17.61 14.19 -14.71
C PHE A 72 -17.68 15.18 -13.55
N ILE A 73 -18.32 14.77 -12.46
CA ILE A 73 -18.34 15.53 -11.21
C ILE A 73 -17.36 14.93 -10.20
N LEU A 74 -16.65 15.79 -9.48
CA LEU A 74 -15.80 15.36 -8.37
C LEU A 74 -16.68 14.86 -7.23
N ILE A 75 -16.48 13.62 -6.78
CA ILE A 75 -17.25 13.03 -5.67
C ILE A 75 -16.42 12.82 -4.40
N SER A 76 -15.10 12.67 -4.50
CA SER A 76 -14.22 12.46 -3.34
C SER A 76 -12.78 12.84 -3.65
N GLY A 77 -12.00 13.09 -2.59
CA GLY A 77 -10.56 13.35 -2.63
C GLY A 77 -10.17 14.74 -3.14
N LYS A 78 -8.86 14.96 -3.26
CA LYS A 78 -8.31 16.21 -3.82
C LYS A 78 -7.74 15.95 -5.21
N LYS A 79 -8.05 16.83 -6.16
CA LYS A 79 -7.59 16.73 -7.57
C LYS A 79 -6.06 16.56 -7.74
N LYS A 80 -5.26 17.03 -6.78
CA LYS A 80 -3.79 16.90 -6.78
C LYS A 80 -3.28 15.60 -6.14
N ILE A 81 -4.13 14.83 -5.46
CA ILE A 81 -3.76 13.62 -4.74
C ILE A 81 -4.25 12.40 -5.53
N THR A 82 -3.32 11.74 -6.20
CA THR A 82 -3.54 10.49 -6.93
C THR A 82 -3.14 9.28 -6.07
N ASN A 83 -3.50 8.07 -6.49
CA ASN A 83 -3.11 6.82 -5.82
C ASN A 83 -1.59 6.78 -5.56
N ASN A 84 -0.79 7.07 -6.59
CA ASN A 84 0.66 7.09 -6.49
C ASN A 84 1.19 8.07 -5.45
N ALA A 85 0.53 9.24 -5.29
CA ALA A 85 0.92 10.22 -4.29
C ALA A 85 0.61 9.73 -2.86
N VAL A 86 -0.55 9.09 -2.66
CA VAL A 86 -0.92 8.49 -1.36
C VAL A 86 0.07 7.38 -1.00
N ASN A 87 0.36 6.47 -1.94
CA ASN A 87 1.29 5.36 -1.72
C ASN A 87 2.70 5.87 -1.42
N PHE A 88 3.16 6.92 -2.12
CA PHE A 88 4.46 7.52 -1.86
C PHE A 88 4.54 8.10 -0.44
N ILE A 89 3.53 8.88 -0.02
CA ILE A 89 3.49 9.47 1.33
C ILE A 89 3.46 8.38 2.39
N MET A 90 2.69 7.31 2.17
CA MET A 90 2.62 6.15 3.06
C MET A 90 3.98 5.46 3.22
N VAL A 91 4.63 5.11 2.11
CA VAL A 91 5.94 4.45 2.13
C VAL A 91 6.99 5.35 2.77
N LEU A 92 7.01 6.65 2.44
CA LEU A 92 7.93 7.62 3.05
C LEU A 92 7.73 7.69 4.57
N THR A 93 6.48 7.81 5.02
CA THR A 93 6.15 7.95 6.44
C THR A 93 6.52 6.69 7.22
N ILE A 94 6.16 5.51 6.70
CA ILE A 94 6.50 4.23 7.33
C ILE A 94 8.01 4.01 7.37
N SER A 95 8.73 4.35 6.29
CA SER A 95 10.18 4.22 6.24
C SER A 95 10.86 5.12 7.26
N LEU A 96 10.43 6.38 7.37
CA LEU A 96 10.97 7.33 8.34
C LEU A 96 10.66 6.92 9.78
N ALA A 97 9.42 6.52 10.06
CA ALA A 97 9.01 6.06 11.39
C ALA A 97 9.77 4.80 11.80
N THR A 98 9.96 3.85 10.88
CA THR A 98 10.72 2.62 11.13
C THR A 98 12.18 2.93 11.40
N TYR A 99 12.79 3.84 10.61
CA TYR A 99 14.16 4.28 10.84
C TYR A 99 14.32 4.92 12.23
N ILE A 100 13.43 5.86 12.59
CA ILE A 100 13.48 6.51 13.91
C ILE A 100 13.34 5.46 15.02
N PHE A 101 12.40 4.53 14.91
CA PHE A 101 12.13 3.52 15.95
C PHE A 101 13.24 2.47 16.11
N LEU A 102 13.95 2.13 15.03
CA LEU A 102 15.00 1.10 15.06
C LEU A 102 16.40 1.67 15.32
N VAL A 103 16.64 2.94 14.99
CA VAL A 103 17.98 3.55 15.05
C VAL A 103 18.15 4.51 16.23
N MET A 104 17.07 5.14 16.72
CA MET A 104 17.08 5.94 17.97
C MET A 104 16.49 5.14 19.12
#